data_AF-A0A1V4KRF2-F1
#
_entry.id   AF-A0A1V4KRF2-F1
#
_cell.length_a   1.000
_cell.length_b   1.000
_cell.length_c   1.000
_cell.angle_alpha   90.00
_cell.angle_beta   90.00
_cell.angle_gamma   90.00
#
_symmetry.space_group_name_H-M   'P 1'
#
loop_
_entity.id
_entity.type
_entity.pdbx_description
1 polymer ?
#
loop_
_entity_poly.entity_id
_entity_poly.type
_entity_poly.pdbx_seq_one_letter_code
_entity_poly.pdbx_strand_id
1 'polypeptide(L)'
;MCVPPIAGVRPQDPEALSLARAIALDAPGEVTLVGVYAYCGDTYGCRDVPAVQATARATATAVLDFVTALRRAGVPCPQASMGSTPSCSHPVPEMSQLTELHPGNYLFYGEQLGNPQNLRLVGLTQEHGQVEAVDGPLDFKQFPVGSILALIPYHACATAAMHPVYYVHAGGKVVELWHPVRGW
;
A
#
# COMPACT_ATOMS: atom_id res chain seq x y z
N MET A 1 10.16 12.59 -8.67
CA MET A 1 9.12 12.04 -7.78
C MET A 1 7.79 12.16 -8.50
N CYS A 2 7.00 11.10 -8.49
CA CYS A 2 5.72 11.04 -9.20
C CYS A 2 4.54 11.42 -8.30
N VAL A 3 4.74 11.59 -6.98
CA VAL A 3 3.71 12.04 -6.03
C VAL A 3 4.34 13.06 -5.06
N PRO A 4 3.65 14.18 -4.72
CA PRO A 4 4.15 15.11 -3.73
C PRO A 4 4.15 14.50 -2.31
N PRO A 5 5.10 14.89 -1.43
CA PRO A 5 5.16 14.37 -0.07
C PRO A 5 3.89 14.73 0.71
N ILE A 6 3.32 13.75 1.41
CA ILE A 6 2.06 13.89 2.15
C ILE A 6 2.32 14.45 3.57
N ALA A 7 3.36 13.95 4.24
CA ALA A 7 3.77 14.33 5.59
C ALA A 7 5.25 13.96 5.82
N GLY A 8 5.76 14.29 7.01
CA GLY A 8 7.12 13.98 7.45
C GLY A 8 8.14 15.08 7.14
N VAL A 9 9.32 14.93 7.74
CA VAL A 9 10.46 15.83 7.53
C VAL A 9 11.39 15.24 6.46
N ARG A 10 11.97 16.08 5.61
CA ARG A 10 12.93 15.61 4.59
C ARG A 10 14.23 15.21 5.29
N PRO A 11 14.84 14.06 4.96
CA PRO A 11 16.05 13.60 5.64
C PRO A 11 17.28 14.48 5.40
N GLN A 12 17.28 15.32 4.35
CA GLN A 12 18.32 16.31 4.10
C GLN A 12 18.09 17.65 4.81
N ASP A 13 16.91 17.84 5.41
CA ASP A 13 16.59 19.06 6.16
C ASP A 13 17.32 19.01 7.52
N PRO A 14 18.12 20.02 7.89
CA PRO A 14 18.76 20.06 9.20
C PRO A 14 17.77 19.89 10.36
N GLU A 15 16.53 20.36 10.19
CA GLU A 15 15.46 20.22 11.18
C GLU A 15 15.09 18.76 11.46
N ALA A 16 15.28 17.84 10.50
CA ALA A 16 15.00 16.42 10.73
C ALA A 16 15.91 15.83 11.80
N LEU A 17 17.20 16.17 11.77
CA LEU A 17 18.16 15.73 12.78
C LEU A 17 17.91 16.41 14.13
N SER A 18 17.57 17.70 14.13
CA SER A 18 17.20 18.44 15.34
C SER A 18 15.98 17.82 16.03
N LEU A 19 14.94 17.50 15.27
CA LEU A 19 13.74 16.84 15.79
C LEU A 19 14.03 15.45 16.34
N ALA A 20 14.81 14.63 15.62
CA ALA A 20 15.17 13.30 16.10
C ALA A 20 16.00 13.34 17.39
N ARG A 21 16.92 14.31 17.53
CA ARG A 21 17.65 14.57 18.78
C ARG A 21 16.69 14.91 19.92
N ALA A 22 15.76 15.84 19.69
CA ALA A 22 14.81 16.27 20.71
C ALA A 22 13.97 15.11 21.24
N ILE A 23 13.41 14.30 20.34
CA ILE A 23 12.60 13.11 20.70
C ILE A 23 13.44 12.10 21.52
N ALA A 24 14.71 11.90 21.14
CA ALA A 24 15.55 10.88 21.75
C ALA A 24 16.20 11.30 23.08
N LEU A 25 16.50 12.60 23.25
CA LEU A 25 17.43 13.07 24.28
C LEU A 25 16.87 14.11 25.25
N ASP A 26 15.83 14.88 24.89
CA ASP A 26 15.39 16.01 25.72
C ASP A 26 14.61 15.55 26.96
N ALA A 27 13.83 14.47 26.85
CA ALA A 27 13.02 13.92 27.95
C ALA A 27 12.91 12.38 27.88
N PRO A 28 14.02 11.64 28.07
CA PRO A 28 14.06 10.17 27.87
C PRO A 28 13.18 9.37 28.86
N GLY A 29 12.67 10.00 29.92
CA GLY A 29 11.69 9.40 30.84
C GLY A 29 10.23 9.56 30.40
N GLU A 30 9.96 10.36 29.37
CA GLU A 30 8.61 10.71 28.89
C GLU A 30 8.41 10.32 27.43
N VAL A 31 9.44 10.48 26.60
CA VAL A 31 9.40 10.23 25.16
C VAL A 31 10.59 9.36 24.76
N THR A 32 10.42 8.53 23.73
CA THR A 32 11.48 7.68 23.20
C THR A 32 11.43 7.68 21.67
N LEU A 33 12.58 7.88 21.03
CA LEU A 33 12.73 7.66 19.60
C LEU A 33 12.86 6.16 19.32
N VAL A 34 11.76 5.52 18.93
CA VAL A 34 11.77 4.10 18.54
C VAL A 34 12.51 3.91 17.21
N GLY A 35 12.39 4.86 16.29
CA GLY A 35 13.05 4.77 15.00
C GLY A 35 12.52 5.75 13.98
N VAL A 36 12.89 5.52 12.74
CA VAL A 36 12.44 6.29 11.58
C VAL A 36 11.46 5.48 10.74
N TYR A 37 10.47 6.17 10.18
CA TYR A 37 9.41 5.57 9.38
C TYR A 37 9.24 6.34 8.08
N ALA A 38 9.27 5.63 6.94
CA ALA A 38 9.07 6.23 5.63
C ALA A 38 8.09 5.41 4.78
N TYR A 39 7.07 6.04 4.22
CA TYR A 39 6.14 5.39 3.30
C TYR A 39 6.48 5.73 1.84
N CYS A 40 6.82 4.74 1.03
CA CYS A 40 7.14 4.92 -0.39
C CYS A 40 5.87 4.87 -1.27
N GLY A 41 4.92 5.77 -1.01
CA GLY A 41 3.64 5.85 -1.75
C GLY A 41 3.79 6.19 -3.25
N ASP A 42 4.89 6.86 -3.63
CA ASP A 42 5.20 7.21 -5.01
C ASP A 42 5.21 6.02 -5.98
N THR A 43 5.42 4.80 -5.47
CA THR A 43 5.43 3.59 -6.30
C THR A 43 4.10 3.29 -6.97
N TYR A 44 2.98 3.84 -6.46
CA TYR A 44 1.67 3.70 -7.11
C TYR A 44 1.58 4.46 -8.44
N GLY A 45 2.47 5.43 -8.69
CA GLY A 45 2.59 6.12 -9.98
C GLY A 45 3.51 5.42 -10.99
N CYS A 46 4.22 4.36 -10.58
CA CYS A 46 5.12 3.60 -11.44
C CYS A 46 4.34 2.64 -12.34
N ARG A 47 4.79 2.48 -13.60
CA ARG A 47 4.12 1.64 -14.61
C ARG A 47 4.79 0.28 -14.82
N ASP A 48 5.99 0.09 -14.30
CA ASP A 48 6.77 -1.14 -14.45
C ASP A 48 7.61 -1.43 -13.21
N VAL A 49 8.10 -2.66 -13.12
CA VAL A 49 8.91 -3.15 -12.00
C VAL A 49 10.23 -2.36 -11.85
N PRO A 50 11.00 -2.06 -12.92
CA PRO A 50 12.20 -1.24 -12.78
C PRO A 50 11.96 0.13 -12.15
N ALA A 51 10.89 0.83 -12.52
CA ALA A 51 10.54 2.11 -11.91
C ALA A 51 10.14 1.96 -10.44
N VAL A 52 9.38 0.91 -10.09
CA VAL A 52 9.06 0.59 -8.68
C VAL A 52 10.34 0.36 -7.87
N GLN A 53 11.27 -0.46 -8.39
CA GLN A 53 12.53 -0.76 -7.72
C GLN A 53 13.43 0.47 -7.58
N ALA A 54 13.48 1.35 -8.60
CA ALA A 54 14.24 2.59 -8.53
C ALA A 54 13.72 3.53 -7.43
N THR A 55 12.40 3.70 -7.35
CA THR A 55 11.76 4.48 -6.27
C THR A 55 12.02 3.84 -4.90
N ALA A 56 11.85 2.53 -4.79
CA ALA A 56 12.09 1.78 -3.55
C ALA A 56 13.54 1.92 -3.06
N ARG A 57 14.52 1.79 -3.96
CA ARG A 57 15.94 1.98 -3.66
C ARG A 57 16.22 3.40 -3.18
N ALA A 58 15.69 4.42 -3.87
CA ALA A 58 15.88 5.80 -3.48
C ALA A 58 15.36 6.08 -2.06
N THR A 59 14.18 5.55 -1.71
CA THR A 59 13.65 5.67 -0.34
C THR A 59 14.49 4.89 0.67
N ALA A 60 14.87 3.65 0.39
CA ALA A 60 15.69 2.83 1.28
C ALA A 60 17.05 3.52 1.57
N THR A 61 17.73 4.00 0.53
CA THR A 61 19.00 4.74 0.67
C THR A 61 18.81 5.99 1.51
N ALA A 62 17.77 6.80 1.27
CA ALA A 62 17.51 8.01 2.06
C ALA A 62 17.28 7.70 3.56
N VAL A 63 16.57 6.61 3.87
CA VAL A 63 16.37 6.15 5.25
C VAL A 63 17.70 5.71 5.88
N LEU A 64 18.47 4.88 5.18
CA LEU A 64 19.76 4.36 5.68
C LEU A 64 20.81 5.47 5.88
N ASP A 65 20.86 6.44 4.98
CA ASP A 65 21.73 7.61 5.08
C ASP A 65 21.36 8.46 6.31
N PHE A 66 20.05 8.66 6.55
CA PHE A 66 19.59 9.40 7.72
C PHE A 66 19.86 8.65 9.03
N VAL A 67 19.64 7.33 9.08
CA VAL A 67 20.01 6.49 10.23
C VAL A 67 21.53 6.56 10.49
N THR A 68 22.34 6.58 9.44
CA THR A 68 23.78 6.76 9.55
C THR A 68 24.14 8.14 10.13
N ALA A 69 23.43 9.20 9.72
CA ALA A 69 23.58 10.53 10.28
C ALA A 69 23.21 10.58 11.78
N LEU A 70 22.09 9.94 12.16
CA LEU A 70 21.68 9.80 13.57
C LEU A 70 22.75 9.09 14.41
N ARG A 71 23.30 7.99 13.90
CA ARG A 71 24.37 7.25 14.58
C ARG A 71 25.63 8.11 14.78
N ARG A 72 26.06 8.84 13.75
CA ARG A 72 27.20 9.78 13.84
C ARG A 72 26.94 10.91 14.83
N ALA A 73 25.68 11.32 14.96
CA ALA A 73 25.21 12.34 15.88
C ALA A 73 25.06 11.85 17.33
N GLY A 74 25.23 10.55 17.60
CA GLY A 74 25.01 9.93 18.91
C GLY A 74 23.53 9.76 19.28
N VAL A 75 22.63 9.79 18.30
CA VAL A 75 21.19 9.63 18.51
C VAL A 75 20.81 8.15 18.38
N PRO A 76 20.25 7.50 19.42
CA PRO A 76 19.80 6.12 19.32
C PRO A 76 18.59 6.02 18.39
N CYS A 77 18.66 5.12 17.41
CA CYS A 77 17.60 4.86 16.44
C CYS A 77 17.56 3.36 16.13
N PRO A 78 16.91 2.54 16.99
CA PRO A 78 16.98 1.09 16.86
C PRO A 78 16.14 0.55 15.71
N GLN A 79 15.11 1.27 15.25
CA GLN A 79 14.25 0.85 14.14
C GLN A 79 14.39 1.75 12.92
N ALA A 80 14.29 1.15 11.74
CA ALA A 80 14.19 1.83 10.45
C ALA A 80 13.20 1.05 9.58
N SER A 81 12.05 1.68 9.31
CA SER A 81 10.91 1.03 8.66
C SER A 81 10.54 1.73 7.35
N MET A 82 10.31 0.95 6.30
CA MET A 82 9.73 1.46 5.06
C MET A 82 8.75 0.47 4.42
N GLY A 83 7.92 0.92 3.48
CA GLY A 83 7.28 -0.02 2.57
C GLY A 83 5.97 0.46 1.98
N SER A 84 5.74 0.03 0.75
CA SER A 84 4.46 0.06 0.09
C SER A 84 4.23 -1.33 -0.53
N THR A 85 2.99 -1.65 -0.87
CA THR A 85 2.74 -2.95 -1.53
C THR A 85 3.55 -3.13 -2.81
N PRO A 86 3.60 -2.17 -3.75
CA PRO A 86 4.44 -2.33 -4.94
C PRO A 86 5.92 -2.55 -4.61
N SER A 87 6.49 -1.79 -3.66
CA SER A 87 7.92 -1.91 -3.33
C SER A 87 8.24 -3.24 -2.66
N CYS A 88 7.36 -3.73 -1.78
CA CYS A 88 7.57 -4.98 -1.04
C CYS A 88 7.25 -6.23 -1.87
N SER A 89 6.41 -6.12 -2.90
CA SER A 89 6.20 -7.20 -3.88
C SER A 89 7.41 -7.39 -4.82
N HIS A 90 8.24 -6.35 -4.99
CA HIS A 90 9.48 -6.39 -5.79
C HIS A 90 10.66 -5.76 -5.02
N PRO A 91 11.11 -6.41 -3.93
CA PRO A 91 12.08 -5.82 -3.02
C PRO A 91 13.44 -5.59 -3.69
N VAL A 92 14.19 -4.64 -3.16
CA VAL A 92 15.58 -4.34 -3.56
C VAL A 92 16.54 -4.74 -2.45
N PRO A 93 17.80 -5.12 -2.76
CA PRO A 93 18.75 -5.63 -1.76
C PRO A 93 18.98 -4.69 -0.57
N GLU A 94 18.91 -3.37 -0.78
CA GLU A 94 19.09 -2.34 0.24
C GLU A 94 18.09 -2.46 1.40
N MET A 95 16.88 -2.97 1.12
CA MET A 95 15.85 -3.18 2.13
C MET A 95 16.26 -4.19 3.21
N SER A 96 17.22 -5.08 2.93
CA SER A 96 17.74 -6.02 3.93
C SER A 96 18.51 -5.35 5.08
N GLN A 97 18.90 -4.08 4.92
CA GLN A 97 19.57 -3.28 5.96
C GLN A 97 18.57 -2.54 6.86
N LEU A 98 17.28 -2.55 6.52
CA LEU A 98 16.21 -2.02 7.35
C LEU A 98 15.79 -3.06 8.39
N THR A 99 15.09 -2.60 9.43
CA THR A 99 14.63 -3.51 10.50
C THR A 99 13.21 -4.00 10.31
N GLU A 100 12.41 -3.29 9.52
CA GLU A 100 11.00 -3.59 9.32
C GLU A 100 10.52 -3.17 7.92
N LEU A 101 9.56 -3.92 7.37
CA LEU A 101 8.78 -3.52 6.19
C LEU A 101 7.29 -3.46 6.54
N HIS A 102 6.56 -2.47 6.04
CA HIS A 102 5.15 -2.22 6.41
C HIS A 102 4.15 -2.16 5.22
N PRO A 103 4.13 -3.14 4.29
CA PRO A 103 3.09 -3.18 3.26
C PRO A 103 1.73 -3.58 3.86
N GLY A 104 0.63 -3.14 3.22
CA GLY A 104 -0.73 -3.49 3.65
C GLY A 104 -1.60 -4.13 2.56
N ASN A 105 -1.72 -3.48 1.40
CA ASN A 105 -2.63 -3.89 0.33
C ASN A 105 -2.33 -5.29 -0.26
N TYR A 106 -1.10 -5.80 -0.10
CA TYR A 106 -0.65 -7.09 -0.65
C TYR A 106 -1.50 -8.29 -0.20
N LEU A 107 -2.25 -8.19 0.90
CA LEU A 107 -3.10 -9.27 1.37
C LEU A 107 -4.24 -9.57 0.36
N PHE A 108 -4.78 -8.54 -0.29
CA PHE A 108 -5.87 -8.67 -1.25
C PHE A 108 -5.46 -8.33 -2.68
N TYR A 109 -4.43 -7.50 -2.85
CA TYR A 109 -4.12 -6.82 -4.11
C TYR A 109 -5.34 -6.06 -4.65
N GLY A 110 -5.29 -5.59 -5.90
CA GLY A 110 -6.41 -4.97 -6.61
C GLY A 110 -6.30 -5.27 -8.10
N GLU A 111 -7.25 -4.77 -8.89
CA GLU A 111 -7.24 -5.01 -10.34
C GLU A 111 -5.98 -4.43 -11.00
N GLN A 112 -5.14 -5.34 -11.52
CA GLN A 112 -4.04 -5.05 -12.45
C GLN A 112 -3.94 -6.12 -13.56
N LEU A 113 -4.85 -7.10 -13.58
CA LEU A 113 -4.82 -8.29 -14.44
C LEU A 113 -6.15 -8.42 -15.19
N GLY A 114 -6.03 -8.76 -16.48
CA GLY A 114 -7.08 -8.61 -17.48
C GLY A 114 -8.39 -9.35 -17.24
N ASN A 115 -9.33 -9.08 -18.14
CA ASN A 115 -10.72 -9.49 -18.02
C ASN A 115 -11.02 -10.75 -18.85
N PRO A 116 -11.14 -11.93 -18.22
CA PRO A 116 -11.35 -13.19 -18.94
C PRO A 116 -12.76 -13.32 -19.53
N GLN A 117 -13.70 -12.45 -19.19
CA GLN A 117 -15.12 -12.56 -19.57
C GLN A 117 -15.53 -11.58 -20.67
N ASN A 118 -14.62 -10.77 -21.22
CA ASN A 118 -14.93 -9.75 -22.21
C ASN A 118 -16.02 -8.75 -21.73
N LEU A 119 -16.13 -8.48 -20.42
CA LEU A 119 -17.12 -7.55 -19.83
C LEU A 119 -16.48 -6.34 -19.15
N ARG A 120 -16.80 -5.11 -19.53
CA ARG A 120 -16.36 -3.90 -18.79
C ARG A 120 -17.52 -3.22 -18.09
N LEU A 121 -17.22 -2.61 -16.95
CA LEU A 121 -18.15 -1.72 -16.27
C LEU A 121 -18.13 -0.34 -16.94
N VAL A 122 -19.29 0.18 -17.34
CA VAL A 122 -19.42 1.48 -18.04
C VAL A 122 -20.18 2.53 -17.25
N GLY A 123 -20.87 2.11 -16.18
CA GLY A 123 -21.61 3.01 -15.32
C GLY A 123 -21.84 2.40 -13.95
N LEU A 124 -21.87 3.26 -12.92
CA LEU A 124 -22.20 2.91 -11.55
C LEU A 124 -23.14 3.97 -10.99
N THR A 125 -24.20 3.50 -10.35
CA THR A 125 -25.00 4.28 -9.39
C THR A 125 -24.76 3.71 -8.00
N GLN A 126 -25.52 4.13 -6.98
CA GLN A 126 -25.34 3.61 -5.62
C GLN A 126 -25.48 2.08 -5.53
N GLU A 127 -26.41 1.48 -6.27
CA GLU A 127 -26.76 0.04 -6.14
C GLU A 127 -26.85 -0.70 -7.49
N HIS A 128 -26.64 0.00 -8.61
CA HIS A 128 -26.68 -0.61 -9.94
C HIS A 128 -25.40 -0.32 -10.71
N GLY A 129 -24.82 -1.36 -11.31
CA GLY A 129 -23.76 -1.25 -12.30
C GLY A 129 -24.25 -1.60 -13.70
N GLN A 130 -23.72 -0.89 -14.70
CA GLN A 130 -23.94 -1.16 -16.11
C GLN A 130 -22.70 -1.80 -16.70
N VAL A 131 -22.87 -2.92 -17.39
CA VAL A 131 -21.79 -3.67 -18.04
C VAL A 131 -22.02 -3.74 -19.54
N GLU A 132 -20.94 -3.67 -20.30
CA GLU A 132 -20.90 -3.84 -21.74
C GLU A 132 -19.84 -4.89 -22.12
N ALA A 133 -19.97 -5.47 -23.31
CA ALA A 133 -18.87 -6.24 -23.88
C ALA A 133 -17.67 -5.32 -24.17
N VAL A 134 -16.44 -5.81 -23.94
CA VAL A 134 -15.22 -5.06 -24.30
C VAL A 134 -15.09 -4.97 -25.81
N ASP A 135 -15.37 -6.06 -26.51
CA ASP A 135 -15.47 -6.12 -27.97
C ASP A 135 -16.66 -6.97 -28.42
N GLY A 136 -17.25 -6.63 -29.57
CA GLY A 136 -18.39 -7.31 -30.16
C GLY A 136 -19.72 -7.16 -29.40
N PRO A 137 -20.80 -7.81 -29.89
CA PRO A 137 -22.09 -7.82 -29.21
C PRO A 137 -22.07 -8.72 -27.97
N LEU A 138 -22.80 -8.32 -26.93
CA LEU A 138 -22.97 -9.12 -25.72
C LEU A 138 -23.90 -10.32 -25.97
N ASP A 139 -23.44 -11.54 -25.65
CA ASP A 139 -24.30 -12.73 -25.66
C ASP A 139 -25.08 -12.88 -24.35
N PHE A 140 -26.31 -12.39 -24.34
CA PHE A 140 -27.21 -12.49 -23.18
C PHE A 140 -27.53 -13.94 -22.77
N LYS A 141 -27.33 -14.93 -23.64
CA LYS A 141 -27.53 -16.35 -23.27
C LYS A 141 -26.43 -16.84 -22.32
N GLN A 142 -25.24 -16.26 -22.37
CA GLN A 142 -24.13 -16.59 -21.46
C GLN A 142 -24.35 -16.01 -20.06
N PHE A 143 -25.13 -14.93 -19.95
CA PHE A 143 -25.38 -14.20 -18.70
C PHE A 143 -26.88 -14.04 -18.42
N PRO A 144 -27.63 -15.15 -18.22
CA PRO A 144 -29.04 -15.06 -17.88
C PRO A 144 -29.25 -14.32 -16.56
N VAL A 145 -30.42 -13.70 -16.39
CA VAL A 145 -30.80 -13.04 -15.13
C VAL A 145 -30.69 -14.04 -13.97
N GLY A 146 -30.02 -13.62 -12.89
CA GLY A 146 -29.69 -14.48 -11.75
C GLY A 146 -28.26 -15.05 -11.78
N SER A 147 -27.51 -14.84 -12.86
CA SER A 147 -26.08 -15.16 -12.92
C SER A 147 -25.29 -14.36 -11.87
N ILE A 148 -24.30 -15.00 -11.26
CA ILE A 148 -23.37 -14.36 -10.33
C ILE A 148 -22.06 -14.10 -11.07
N LEU A 149 -21.63 -12.83 -11.06
CA LEU A 149 -20.35 -12.39 -11.58
C LEU A 149 -19.45 -12.00 -10.41
N ALA A 150 -18.16 -12.33 -10.50
CA ALA A 150 -17.15 -11.87 -9.57
C ALA A 150 -16.48 -10.61 -10.14
N LEU A 151 -16.61 -9.49 -9.43
CA LEU A 151 -15.92 -8.25 -9.77
C LEU A 151 -14.57 -8.21 -9.04
N ILE A 152 -13.51 -7.86 -9.77
CA ILE A 152 -12.20 -7.57 -9.18
C ILE A 152 -12.14 -6.06 -8.94
N PRO A 153 -12.07 -5.58 -7.70
CA PRO A 153 -12.07 -4.15 -7.43
C PRO A 153 -10.73 -3.49 -7.81
N TYR A 154 -10.78 -2.27 -8.33
CA TYR A 154 -9.58 -1.48 -8.63
C TYR A 154 -8.73 -1.23 -7.37
N HIS A 155 -9.36 -0.87 -6.24
CA HIS A 155 -8.67 -0.55 -4.99
C HIS A 155 -9.27 -1.31 -3.82
N ALA A 156 -8.61 -2.38 -3.36
CA ALA A 156 -9.14 -3.24 -2.30
C ALA A 156 -9.45 -2.50 -1.00
N CYS A 157 -8.59 -1.57 -0.54
CA CYS A 157 -8.87 -0.86 0.71
C CYS A 157 -10.18 -0.04 0.64
N ALA A 158 -10.45 0.61 -0.49
CA ALA A 158 -11.66 1.44 -0.67
C ALA A 158 -12.90 0.56 -0.76
N THR A 159 -12.84 -0.56 -1.50
CA THR A 159 -13.93 -1.52 -1.58
C THR A 159 -14.20 -2.17 -0.22
N ALA A 160 -13.16 -2.64 0.47
CA ALA A 160 -13.27 -3.28 1.77
C ALA A 160 -13.98 -2.38 2.80
N ALA A 161 -13.68 -1.07 2.81
CA ALA A 161 -14.33 -0.10 3.69
C ALA A 161 -15.85 0.03 3.51
N MET A 162 -16.39 -0.39 2.36
CA MET A 162 -17.83 -0.36 2.06
C MET A 162 -18.58 -1.60 2.58
N HIS A 163 -17.87 -2.65 3.00
CA HIS A 163 -18.49 -3.90 3.44
C HIS A 163 -18.37 -4.07 4.97
N PRO A 164 -19.49 -4.31 5.68
CA PRO A 164 -19.47 -4.58 7.13
C PRO A 164 -19.05 -6.02 7.47
N VAL A 165 -18.98 -6.90 6.47
CA VAL A 165 -18.58 -8.30 6.60
C VAL A 165 -17.86 -8.77 5.34
N TYR A 166 -16.82 -9.59 5.51
CA TYR A 166 -16.14 -10.28 4.42
C TYR A 166 -16.45 -11.77 4.50
N TYR A 167 -16.92 -12.35 3.39
CA TYR A 167 -17.18 -13.78 3.25
C TYR A 167 -15.90 -14.49 2.82
N VAL A 168 -15.20 -15.10 3.78
CA VAL A 168 -13.96 -15.83 3.51
C VAL A 168 -14.30 -17.21 2.98
N HIS A 169 -13.66 -17.65 1.89
CA HIS A 169 -14.02 -18.90 1.23
C HIS A 169 -12.81 -19.81 0.96
N ALA A 170 -13.05 -21.12 0.96
CA ALA A 170 -12.11 -22.14 0.51
C ALA A 170 -12.87 -23.26 -0.22
N GLY A 171 -12.34 -23.76 -1.34
CA GLY A 171 -13.00 -24.82 -2.12
C GLY A 171 -14.42 -24.46 -2.61
N GLY A 172 -14.67 -23.18 -2.93
CA GLY A 172 -15.97 -22.69 -3.39
C GLY A 172 -17.05 -22.58 -2.30
N LYS A 173 -16.67 -22.69 -1.02
CA LYS A 173 -17.59 -22.58 0.12
C LYS A 173 -17.11 -21.51 1.10
N VAL A 174 -18.05 -20.79 1.71
CA VAL A 174 -17.75 -19.88 2.82
C VAL A 174 -17.28 -20.70 4.02
N VAL A 175 -16.15 -20.30 4.61
CA VAL A 175 -15.55 -20.93 5.78
C VAL A 175 -15.58 -20.03 7.01
N GLU A 176 -15.53 -18.71 6.83
CA GLU A 176 -15.52 -17.74 7.93
C GLU A 176 -16.18 -16.42 7.52
N LEU A 177 -16.53 -15.62 8.54
CA LEU A 177 -17.04 -14.25 8.39
C LEU A 177 -16.12 -13.30 9.16
N TRP A 178 -15.48 -12.37 8.45
CA TRP A 178 -14.63 -11.35 9.07
C TRP A 178 -15.37 -10.02 9.15
N HIS A 179 -15.31 -9.35 10.31
CA HIS A 179 -16.00 -8.08 10.55
C HIS A 179 -14.95 -6.98 10.80
N PRO A 180 -14.78 -6.01 9.89
CA PRO A 180 -13.82 -4.93 10.07
C PRO A 180 -14.31 -3.90 11.09
N VAL A 181 -13.36 -3.28 11.80
CA VAL A 181 -13.61 -2.03 12.53
C VAL A 181 -13.79 -0.86 11.55
N ARG A 182 -14.54 0.17 11.95
CA ARG A 182 -14.80 1.38 11.16
C ARG A 182 -15.04 2.62 12.02
N GLY A 183 -14.92 3.79 11.42
CA GLY A 183 -15.03 5.09 12.11
C GLY A 183 -13.66 5.62 12.58
N TRP A 184 -13.70 6.67 13.38
CA TRP A 184 -12.56 7.28 14.08
C TRP A 184 -12.99 7.67 15.49
#